data_AF-A0A6J1PM89-F1
#
_entry.id   AF-A0A6J1PM89-F1
#
_cell.length_a   1.000
_cell.length_b   1.000
_cell.length_c   1.000
_cell.angle_alpha   90.00
_cell.angle_beta   90.00
_cell.angle_gamma   90.00
#
_symmetry.space_group_name_H-M   'P 1'
#
loop_
_entity.id
_entity.type
_entity.pdbx_description
1 polymer ?
#
loop_
_entity_poly.entity_id
_entity_poly.type
_entity_poly.pdbx_seq_one_letter_code
_entity_poly.pdbx_strand_id
1 'polypeptide(L)'
;MAELDMTAQKWNEEGDKKFNNGNWSEALSHYTKAIELATDNTEKGLYYDNRAAAYFEQGNYDEAIENCNSVLKIFPNVPVTLFRRFLALTELERFEEAFEKDEDEKIISSHSNDTSGSNDSPHLHIAEQFREISDKYIKEKVSQIMDLAFNVSADQEKRENAVTLLRLTRWRTDTYEIFIKKVGIRMMK
;
A
#
# COMPACT_ATOMS: atom_id res chain seq x y z
N MET A 1 21.34 22.14 28.87
CA MET A 1 20.33 21.14 29.30
C MET A 1 20.64 19.88 28.54
N ALA A 2 20.92 18.79 29.24
CA ALA A 2 21.33 17.53 28.64
C ALA A 2 20.20 17.00 27.75
N GLU A 3 20.49 16.74 26.47
CA GLU A 3 19.73 15.75 25.72
C GLU A 3 19.85 14.45 26.54
N LEU A 4 18.78 14.09 27.23
CA LEU A 4 18.61 12.74 27.74
C LEU A 4 18.87 11.82 26.54
N ASP A 5 19.84 10.92 26.68
CA ASP A 5 20.19 9.94 25.65
C ASP A 5 18.94 9.08 25.38
N MET A 6 18.16 9.51 24.40
CA MET A 6 16.86 8.95 24.08
C MET A 6 17.10 7.75 23.19
N THR A 7 16.61 6.59 23.62
CA THR A 7 16.70 5.36 22.83
C THR A 7 15.87 5.46 21.56
N ALA A 8 16.21 4.66 20.54
CA ALA A 8 15.44 4.60 19.29
C ALA A 8 13.94 4.35 19.56
N GLN A 9 13.62 3.43 20.48
CA GLN A 9 12.26 3.15 20.90
C GLN A 9 11.54 4.39 21.47
N LYS A 10 12.18 5.18 22.33
CA LYS A 10 11.56 6.39 22.89
C LYS A 10 11.28 7.44 21.82
N TRP A 11 12.19 7.60 20.86
CA TRP A 11 11.93 8.46 19.71
C TRP A 11 10.74 7.96 18.89
N ASN A 12 10.61 6.65 18.69
CA ASN A 12 9.45 6.09 18.01
C ASN A 12 8.14 6.35 18.77
N GLU A 13 8.13 6.13 20.09
CA GLU A 13 6.96 6.38 20.94
C GLU A 13 6.53 7.85 20.94
N GLU A 14 7.47 8.79 20.92
CA GLU A 14 7.16 10.22 20.74
C GLU A 14 6.63 10.50 19.32
N GLY A 15 7.18 9.84 18.30
CA GLY A 15 6.65 9.85 16.94
C GLY A 15 5.19 9.42 16.89
N ASP A 16 4.85 8.31 17.54
CA ASP A 16 3.49 7.77 17.61
C ASP A 16 2.53 8.74 18.33
N LYS A 17 2.99 9.41 19.39
CA LYS A 17 2.19 10.45 20.06
C LYS A 17 1.91 11.63 19.13
N LYS A 18 2.91 12.08 18.36
CA LYS A 18 2.73 13.17 17.39
C LYS A 18 1.84 12.76 16.23
N PHE A 19 2.00 11.53 15.75
CA PHE A 19 1.16 10.92 14.74
C PHE A 19 -0.31 10.91 15.22
N ASN A 20 -0.59 10.36 16.39
CA ASN A 20 -1.96 10.32 16.92
C ASN A 20 -2.59 11.72 17.16
N ASN A 21 -1.77 12.77 17.28
CA ASN A 21 -2.24 14.15 17.38
C ASN A 21 -2.41 14.86 16.03
N GLY A 22 -2.14 14.19 14.90
CA GLY A 22 -2.16 14.78 13.56
C GLY A 22 -0.92 15.62 13.21
N ASN A 23 0.09 15.64 14.08
CA ASN A 23 1.33 16.41 13.88
C ASN A 23 2.34 15.58 13.07
N TRP A 24 2.01 15.32 11.81
CA TRP A 24 2.79 14.41 10.96
C TRP A 24 4.25 14.85 10.77
N SER A 25 4.51 16.16 10.62
CA SER A 25 5.88 16.66 10.40
C SER A 25 6.77 16.44 11.61
N GLU A 26 6.24 16.60 12.84
CA GLU A 26 6.98 16.28 14.06
C GLU A 26 7.16 14.76 14.21
N ALA A 27 6.12 13.98 13.88
CA ALA A 27 6.21 12.52 13.87
C ALA A 27 7.34 12.01 12.96
N LEU A 28 7.45 12.54 11.75
CA LEU A 28 8.54 12.23 10.81
C LEU A 28 9.93 12.53 11.39
N SER A 29 10.09 13.66 12.09
CA SER A 29 11.36 14.01 12.73
C SER A 29 11.73 13.00 13.81
N HIS A 30 10.75 12.59 14.63
CA HIS A 30 10.94 11.59 15.66
C HIS A 30 11.25 10.19 15.09
N TYR A 31 10.51 9.73 14.09
CA TYR A 31 10.78 8.45 13.44
C TYR A 31 12.15 8.42 12.75
N THR A 32 12.57 9.54 12.15
CA THR A 32 13.91 9.63 11.54
C THR A 32 15.02 9.48 12.58
N LYS A 33 14.88 10.12 13.74
CA LYS A 33 15.82 9.91 14.86
C LYS A 33 15.80 8.48 15.38
N ALA A 34 14.63 7.84 15.44
CA ALA A 34 14.52 6.43 15.80
C ALA A 34 15.27 5.53 14.80
N ILE A 35 15.14 5.78 13.50
CA ILE A 35 15.85 5.04 12.44
C ILE A 35 17.37 5.23 12.54
N GLU A 36 17.84 6.45 12.82
CA GLU A 36 19.27 6.76 12.99
C GLU A 36 19.89 6.02 14.19
N LEU A 37 19.12 5.84 15.26
CA LEU A 37 19.56 5.19 16.50
C LEU A 37 19.32 3.68 16.54
N ALA A 38 18.51 3.16 15.62
CA ALA A 38 18.17 1.75 15.56
C ALA A 38 19.41 0.89 15.27
N THR A 39 19.60 -0.16 16.07
CA THR A 39 20.83 -0.96 16.04
C THR A 39 20.71 -2.20 15.15
N ASP A 40 19.49 -2.66 14.91
CA ASP A 40 19.20 -3.79 14.04
C ASP A 40 18.17 -3.47 12.96
N ASN A 41 18.08 -4.35 11.96
CA ASN A 41 17.19 -4.16 10.81
C ASN A 41 15.72 -4.37 11.18
N THR A 42 15.41 -5.19 12.17
CA THR A 42 14.03 -5.45 12.60
C THR A 42 13.42 -4.19 13.20
N GLU A 43 14.14 -3.52 14.11
CA GLU A 43 13.75 -2.20 14.65
C GLU A 43 13.60 -1.16 13.55
N LYS A 44 14.59 -1.06 12.64
CA LYS A 44 14.53 -0.14 11.50
C LYS A 44 13.29 -0.36 10.64
N GLY A 45 12.93 -1.63 10.38
CA GLY A 45 11.74 -1.98 9.62
C GLY A 45 10.47 -1.44 10.27
N LEU A 46 10.33 -1.55 11.60
CA LEU A 46 9.17 -1.01 12.31
C LEU A 46 9.11 0.52 12.21
N TYR A 47 10.24 1.20 12.37
CA TYR A 47 10.29 2.65 12.29
C TYR A 47 10.09 3.18 10.87
N TYR A 48 10.54 2.45 9.84
CA TYR A 48 10.21 2.75 8.46
C TYR A 48 8.72 2.63 8.18
N ASP A 49 8.01 1.64 8.75
CA ASP A 49 6.57 1.47 8.54
C ASP A 49 5.78 2.63 9.17
N ASN A 50 6.14 3.02 10.39
CA ASN A 50 5.58 4.20 11.05
C ASN A 50 5.86 5.50 10.28
N ARG A 51 7.07 5.65 9.75
CA ARG A 51 7.43 6.81 8.92
C ARG A 51 6.68 6.81 7.58
N ALA A 52 6.48 5.65 6.96
CA ALA A 52 5.66 5.50 5.76
C ALA A 52 4.22 5.95 5.99
N ALA A 53 3.65 5.59 7.15
CA ALA A 53 2.32 6.06 7.54
C ALA A 53 2.27 7.59 7.66
N ALA A 54 3.25 8.21 8.33
CA ALA A 54 3.30 9.66 8.49
C ALA A 54 3.50 10.42 7.17
N TYR A 55 4.28 9.88 6.22
CA TYR A 55 4.40 10.45 4.88
C TYR A 55 3.09 10.34 4.08
N PHE A 56 2.42 9.19 4.17
CA PHE A 56 1.12 8.96 3.53
C PHE A 56 0.08 9.98 4.01
N GLU A 57 -0.04 10.21 5.33
CA GLU A 57 -0.98 11.18 5.88
C GLU A 57 -0.65 12.65 5.51
N GLN A 58 0.59 12.95 5.12
CA GLN A 58 0.97 14.27 4.57
C GLN A 58 0.67 14.41 3.07
N GLY A 59 0.31 13.33 2.38
CA GLY A 59 0.20 13.31 0.93
C GLY A 59 1.55 13.21 0.20
N ASN A 60 2.64 12.95 0.93
CA ASN A 60 3.98 12.74 0.36
C ASN A 60 4.12 11.27 -0.03
N TYR A 61 3.45 10.90 -1.12
CA TYR A 61 3.25 9.51 -1.50
C TYR A 61 4.53 8.82 -2.01
N ASP A 62 5.42 9.54 -2.70
CA ASP A 62 6.69 8.98 -3.18
C ASP A 62 7.57 8.54 -2.00
N GLU A 63 7.72 9.39 -0.97
CA GLU A 63 8.45 9.03 0.25
C GLU A 63 7.76 7.91 1.01
N ALA A 64 6.42 7.87 1.04
CA ALA A 64 5.68 6.77 1.64
C ALA A 64 6.01 5.43 0.94
N ILE A 65 6.06 5.41 -0.40
CA ILE A 65 6.41 4.23 -1.20
C ILE A 65 7.84 3.78 -0.92
N GLU A 66 8.81 4.70 -0.89
CA GLU A 66 10.21 4.37 -0.58
C GLU A 66 10.38 3.75 0.81
N ASN A 67 9.67 4.28 1.81
CA ASN A 67 9.68 3.71 3.15
C ASN A 67 8.99 2.34 3.16
N CYS A 68 7.84 2.18 2.51
CA CYS A 68 7.20 0.86 2.36
C CYS A 68 8.13 -0.17 1.70
N ASN A 69 8.85 0.21 0.65
CA ASN A 69 9.84 -0.64 0.00
C ASN A 69 10.98 -1.02 0.95
N SER A 70 11.38 -0.11 1.84
CA SER A 70 12.40 -0.37 2.85
C SER A 70 11.91 -1.36 3.92
N VAL A 71 10.64 -1.25 4.34
CA VAL A 71 9.98 -2.23 5.21
C VAL A 71 9.92 -3.60 4.52
N LEU A 72 9.47 -3.67 3.27
CA LEU A 72 9.27 -4.94 2.54
C LEU A 72 10.59 -5.68 2.25
N LYS A 73 11.72 -4.98 2.21
CA LYS A 73 13.06 -5.61 2.17
C LYS A 73 13.41 -6.36 3.45
N ILE A 74 12.85 -5.95 4.59
CA ILE A 74 13.12 -6.52 5.92
C ILE A 74 12.01 -7.51 6.29
N PHE A 75 10.76 -7.12 6.06
CA PHE A 75 9.54 -7.87 6.30
C PHE A 75 8.77 -8.02 4.99
N PRO A 76 9.09 -9.04 4.16
CA PRO A 76 8.50 -9.18 2.83
C PRO A 76 6.99 -9.47 2.81
N ASN A 77 6.40 -9.76 3.98
CA ASN A 77 5.03 -10.27 4.11
C ASN A 77 4.23 -9.46 5.13
N VAL A 78 4.09 -8.16 4.92
CA VAL A 78 3.32 -7.26 5.80
C VAL A 78 2.14 -6.66 5.03
N PRO A 79 0.90 -7.21 5.19
CA PRO A 79 -0.28 -6.75 4.46
C PRO A 79 -0.56 -5.26 4.57
N VAL A 80 -0.37 -4.68 5.75
CA VAL A 80 -0.63 -3.26 6.00
C VAL A 80 0.32 -2.37 5.20
N THR A 81 1.59 -2.74 5.11
CA THR A 81 2.61 -2.02 4.32
C THR A 81 2.38 -2.18 2.83
N LEU A 82 2.06 -3.39 2.35
CA LEU A 82 1.69 -3.62 0.95
C LEU A 82 0.47 -2.78 0.55
N PHE A 83 -0.55 -2.74 1.42
CA PHE A 83 -1.74 -1.94 1.17
C PHE A 83 -1.45 -0.44 1.19
N ARG A 84 -0.60 0.04 2.10
CA ARG A 84 -0.18 1.45 2.11
C ARG A 84 0.58 1.83 0.84
N ARG A 85 1.49 0.98 0.36
CA ARG A 85 2.20 1.20 -0.91
C ARG A 85 1.23 1.24 -2.08
N PHE A 86 0.31 0.28 -2.14
CA PHE A 86 -0.75 0.24 -3.15
C PHE A 86 -1.57 1.55 -3.16
N LEU A 87 -2.04 2.00 -2.00
CA LEU A 87 -2.79 3.25 -1.89
C LEU A 87 -1.96 4.45 -2.37
N ALA A 88 -0.71 4.56 -1.93
CA ALA A 88 0.18 5.66 -2.33
C ALA A 88 0.40 5.69 -3.85
N LEU A 89 0.61 4.54 -4.49
CA LEU A 89 0.74 4.44 -5.94
C LEU A 89 -0.56 4.83 -6.66
N THR A 90 -1.73 4.48 -6.10
CA THR A 90 -3.01 4.90 -6.69
C THR A 90 -3.26 6.40 -6.57
N GLU A 91 -2.82 7.04 -5.49
CA GLU A 91 -2.95 8.48 -5.31
C GLU A 91 -1.98 9.28 -6.21
N LEU A 92 -0.85 8.67 -6.58
CA LEU A 92 0.06 9.18 -7.62
C LEU A 92 -0.36 8.83 -9.04
N GLU A 93 -1.50 8.16 -9.22
CA GLU A 93 -1.98 7.69 -10.53
C GLU A 93 -1.03 6.71 -11.24
N ARG A 94 -0.08 6.11 -10.51
CA ARG A 94 0.86 5.08 -10.96
C ARG A 94 0.19 3.71 -10.93
N PHE A 95 -0.91 3.56 -11.66
CA PHE A 95 -1.77 2.39 -11.58
C PHE A 95 -1.09 1.13 -12.10
N GLU A 96 -0.30 1.20 -13.16
CA GLU A 96 0.43 0.04 -13.67
C GLU A 96 1.30 -0.59 -12.57
N GLU A 97 2.04 0.22 -11.82
CA GLU A 97 2.90 -0.23 -10.71
C GLU A 97 2.07 -0.72 -9.52
N ALA A 98 0.94 -0.08 -9.21
CA ALA A 98 0.05 -0.51 -8.11
C ALA A 98 -0.53 -1.91 -8.36
N PHE A 99 -0.72 -2.29 -9.62
CA PHE A 99 -1.34 -3.56 -10.03
C PHE A 99 -0.33 -4.55 -10.62
N GLU A 100 0.96 -4.21 -10.65
CA GLU A 100 2.01 -5.11 -11.12
C GLU A 100 2.18 -6.26 -10.12
N LYS A 101 1.42 -7.32 -10.40
CA LYS A 101 1.35 -8.56 -9.64
C LYS A 101 2.73 -9.20 -9.41
N ASP A 102 3.69 -8.92 -10.29
CA ASP A 102 4.97 -9.60 -10.34
C ASP A 102 5.98 -9.07 -9.32
N GLU A 103 5.95 -7.82 -8.86
CA GLU A 103 6.94 -7.37 -7.85
C GLU A 103 6.58 -7.83 -6.45
N ASP A 104 5.30 -7.78 -6.07
CA ASP A 104 4.84 -8.22 -4.75
C ASP A 104 4.91 -9.76 -4.62
N GLU A 105 4.47 -10.53 -5.62
CA GLU A 105 4.61 -12.00 -5.61
C GLU A 105 6.07 -12.46 -5.72
N LYS A 106 6.96 -11.67 -6.34
CA LYS A 106 8.40 -11.97 -6.43
C LYS A 106 9.15 -11.63 -5.14
N ILE A 107 8.77 -10.57 -4.42
CA ILE A 107 9.23 -10.32 -3.05
C ILE A 107 8.77 -11.48 -2.14
N ILE A 108 7.52 -11.93 -2.29
CA ILE A 108 6.96 -13.06 -1.54
C ILE A 108 7.70 -14.39 -1.87
N SER A 109 7.98 -14.67 -3.16
CA SER A 109 8.56 -15.96 -3.60
C SER A 109 10.09 -16.04 -3.53
N SER A 110 10.82 -14.93 -3.71
CA SER A 110 12.29 -14.94 -3.65
C SER A 110 12.84 -15.22 -2.25
N HIS A 111 12.08 -14.89 -1.20
CA HIS A 111 12.43 -15.17 0.19
C HIS A 111 11.86 -16.50 0.70
N SER A 112 11.12 -17.27 -0.12
CA SER A 112 10.43 -18.51 0.28
C SER A 112 11.04 -19.80 -0.31
N ASN A 113 12.21 -19.75 -0.95
CA ASN A 113 12.88 -20.96 -1.44
C ASN A 113 13.31 -21.93 -0.30
N ASP A 114 13.14 -21.54 0.96
CA ASP A 114 13.37 -22.37 2.14
C ASP A 114 12.06 -22.78 2.84
N THR A 115 11.07 -23.38 2.17
CA THR A 115 10.20 -24.37 2.84
C THR A 115 9.62 -25.39 1.87
N SER A 116 9.94 -26.64 2.17
CA SER A 116 9.42 -27.87 1.57
C SER A 116 7.89 -27.90 1.51
N GLY A 117 7.41 -28.37 0.35
CA GLY A 117 6.03 -28.74 0.01
C GLY A 117 5.03 -28.91 1.17
N SER A 118 4.19 -27.90 1.35
CA SER A 118 2.84 -28.04 1.88
C SER A 118 2.00 -26.86 1.40
N ASN A 119 0.77 -27.10 0.98
CA ASN A 119 -0.18 -26.07 0.52
C ASN A 119 -0.66 -25.14 1.65
N ASP A 120 -0.14 -25.29 2.88
CA ASP A 120 -0.46 -24.51 4.09
C ASP A 120 0.70 -23.58 4.47
N SER A 121 1.35 -22.96 3.48
CA SER A 121 2.47 -22.06 3.75
C SER A 121 1.93 -20.71 4.24
N PRO A 122 2.40 -20.15 5.39
CA PRO A 122 1.93 -18.88 5.95
C PRO A 122 1.94 -17.71 4.95
N HIS A 123 2.82 -17.76 3.96
CA HIS A 123 2.94 -16.80 2.88
C HIS A 123 1.72 -16.76 1.96
N LEU A 124 1.14 -17.92 1.65
CA LEU A 124 -0.06 -18.01 0.82
C LEU A 124 -1.23 -17.33 1.53
N HIS A 125 -1.37 -17.56 2.83
CA HIS A 125 -2.40 -16.93 3.65
C HIS A 125 -2.26 -15.40 3.69
N ILE A 126 -1.03 -14.88 3.76
CA ILE A 126 -0.78 -13.43 3.77
C ILE A 126 -1.07 -12.80 2.40
N ALA A 127 -0.69 -13.48 1.31
CA ALA A 127 -0.99 -13.05 -0.05
C ALA A 127 -2.52 -13.06 -0.31
N GLU A 128 -3.22 -14.06 0.22
CA GLU A 128 -4.69 -14.14 0.19
C GLU A 128 -5.33 -13.00 0.99
N GLN A 129 -4.87 -12.73 2.22
CA GLN A 129 -5.36 -11.61 3.03
C GLN A 129 -5.18 -10.26 2.33
N PHE A 130 -4.00 -10.01 1.75
CA PHE A 130 -3.76 -8.79 0.99
C PHE A 130 -4.66 -8.73 -0.26
N ARG A 131 -4.83 -9.86 -0.96
CA ARG A 131 -5.73 -9.96 -2.11
C ARG A 131 -7.16 -9.61 -1.70
N GLU A 132 -7.68 -10.15 -0.61
CA GLU A 132 -9.03 -9.86 -0.10
C GLU A 132 -9.22 -8.39 0.27
N ILE A 133 -8.25 -7.79 0.98
CA ILE A 133 -8.31 -6.37 1.39
C ILE A 133 -8.27 -5.47 0.15
N SER A 134 -7.32 -5.73 -0.77
CA SER A 134 -7.19 -4.97 -2.01
C SER A 134 -8.43 -5.13 -2.90
N ASP A 135 -8.99 -6.35 -3.05
CA ASP A 135 -10.20 -6.60 -3.84
C ASP A 135 -11.40 -5.84 -3.31
N LYS A 136 -11.60 -5.81 -1.98
CA LYS A 136 -12.66 -5.02 -1.37
C LYS A 136 -12.52 -3.53 -1.69
N TYR A 137 -11.32 -2.98 -1.53
CA TYR A 137 -11.03 -1.58 -1.84
C TYR A 137 -11.23 -1.27 -3.34
N ILE A 138 -10.70 -2.12 -4.22
CA ILE A 138 -10.83 -2.02 -5.67
C ILE A 138 -12.31 -2.05 -6.06
N LYS A 139 -13.11 -2.94 -5.47
CA LYS A 139 -14.54 -3.05 -5.74
C LYS A 139 -15.30 -1.75 -5.44
N GLU A 140 -15.00 -1.13 -4.30
CA GLU A 140 -15.59 0.14 -3.88
C GLU A 140 -15.13 1.29 -4.79
N LYS A 141 -13.83 1.37 -5.10
CA LYS A 141 -13.25 2.39 -5.99
C LYS A 141 -13.69 2.24 -7.45
N VAL A 142 -13.75 1.03 -8.02
CA VAL A 142 -14.19 0.77 -9.40
C VAL A 142 -15.59 1.30 -9.63
N SER A 143 -16.51 1.18 -8.66
CA SER A 143 -17.84 1.77 -8.80
C SER A 143 -17.77 3.29 -8.99
N GLN A 144 -16.99 3.99 -8.15
CA GLN A 144 -16.82 5.45 -8.22
C GLN A 144 -16.10 5.86 -9.51
N ILE A 145 -15.09 5.10 -9.91
CA ILE A 145 -14.23 5.38 -11.06
C ILE A 145 -14.95 5.10 -12.38
N MET A 146 -15.86 4.12 -12.42
CA MET A 146 -16.79 3.96 -13.54
C MET A 146 -17.62 5.23 -13.76
N ASP A 147 -18.17 5.81 -12.69
CA ASP A 147 -18.98 7.03 -12.82
C ASP A 147 -18.13 8.21 -13.31
N LEU A 148 -16.87 8.32 -12.86
CA LEU A 148 -15.92 9.31 -13.35
C LEU A 148 -15.55 9.10 -14.83
N ALA A 149 -15.26 7.87 -15.25
CA ALA A 149 -14.86 7.54 -16.61
C ALA A 149 -15.93 7.91 -17.65
N PHE A 150 -17.20 7.70 -17.33
CA PHE A 150 -18.33 8.03 -18.20
C PHE A 150 -18.87 9.45 -18.01
N ASN A 151 -18.32 10.23 -17.07
CA ASN A 151 -18.72 11.61 -16.87
C ASN A 151 -18.07 12.54 -17.91
N VAL A 152 -18.80 12.82 -18.99
CA VAL A 152 -18.34 13.68 -20.09
C VAL A 152 -17.93 15.09 -19.63
N SER A 153 -18.46 15.59 -18.50
CA SER A 153 -18.10 16.90 -17.96
C SER A 153 -16.86 16.89 -17.07
N ALA A 154 -16.30 15.73 -16.74
CA ALA A 154 -15.07 15.62 -15.95
C ALA A 154 -13.84 16.04 -16.76
N ASP A 155 -12.72 16.23 -16.08
CA ASP A 155 -11.43 16.47 -16.72
C ASP A 155 -10.98 15.26 -17.57
N GLN A 156 -10.34 15.52 -18.72
CA GLN A 156 -9.97 14.47 -19.67
C GLN A 156 -8.93 13.51 -19.11
N GLU A 157 -7.89 14.03 -18.45
CA GLU A 157 -6.82 13.22 -17.85
C GLU A 157 -7.41 12.29 -16.78
N LYS A 158 -8.29 12.82 -15.93
CA LYS A 158 -8.99 12.03 -14.91
C LYS A 158 -9.85 10.92 -15.50
N ARG A 159 -10.49 11.14 -16.66
CA ARG A 159 -11.25 10.09 -17.36
C ARG A 159 -10.34 9.02 -17.95
N GLU A 160 -9.21 9.42 -18.54
CA GLU A 160 -8.25 8.48 -19.13
C GLU A 160 -7.63 7.59 -18.04
N ASN A 161 -7.23 8.18 -16.91
CA ASN A 161 -6.78 7.48 -15.72
C ASN A 161 -7.82 6.48 -15.20
N ALA A 162 -9.09 6.92 -15.13
CA ALA A 162 -10.19 6.06 -14.75
C ALA A 162 -10.37 4.86 -15.70
N VAL A 163 -10.27 5.08 -17.01
CA VAL A 163 -10.36 4.00 -18.02
C VAL A 163 -9.17 3.03 -17.92
N THR A 164 -7.95 3.54 -17.71
CA THR A 164 -6.75 2.72 -17.50
C THR A 164 -6.93 1.80 -16.31
N LEU A 165 -7.42 2.33 -15.18
CA LEU A 165 -7.67 1.52 -14.00
C LEU A 165 -8.75 0.45 -14.25
N LEU A 166 -9.82 0.77 -14.97
CA LEU A 166 -10.84 -0.22 -15.35
C LEU A 166 -10.29 -1.33 -16.22
N ARG A 167 -9.33 -1.01 -17.10
CA ARG A 167 -8.63 -1.99 -17.93
C ARG A 167 -7.75 -2.91 -17.09
N LEU A 168 -6.98 -2.36 -16.15
CA LEU A 168 -6.09 -3.12 -15.26
C LEU A 168 -6.88 -4.02 -14.30
N THR A 169 -8.01 -3.52 -13.79
CA THR A 169 -8.84 -4.25 -12.82
C THR A 169 -9.80 -5.25 -13.46
N ARG A 170 -10.01 -5.21 -14.78
CA ARG A 170 -10.97 -6.06 -15.53
C ARG A 170 -10.80 -7.56 -15.30
N TRP A 171 -9.58 -8.03 -15.09
CA TRP A 171 -9.28 -9.46 -14.94
C TRP A 171 -9.54 -9.99 -13.53
N ARG A 172 -9.85 -9.11 -12.56
CA ARG A 172 -10.34 -9.56 -11.25
C ARG A 172 -11.80 -9.97 -11.40
N THR A 173 -12.14 -11.19 -10.99
CA THR A 173 -13.47 -11.78 -11.17
C THR A 173 -14.59 -10.90 -10.62
N ASP A 174 -14.30 -10.20 -9.52
CA ASP A 174 -15.29 -9.45 -8.74
C ASP A 174 -15.62 -8.08 -9.36
N THR A 175 -14.68 -7.49 -10.10
CA THR A 175 -14.89 -6.22 -10.82
C THR A 175 -15.56 -6.45 -12.18
N TYR A 176 -15.35 -7.62 -12.80
CA TYR A 176 -16.00 -8.02 -14.03
C TYR A 176 -17.54 -8.07 -13.90
N GLU A 177 -18.05 -8.57 -12.77
CA GLU A 177 -19.49 -8.56 -12.50
C GLU A 177 -20.07 -7.14 -12.40
N ILE A 178 -19.32 -6.21 -11.78
CA ILE A 178 -19.71 -4.80 -11.68
C ILE A 178 -19.77 -4.17 -13.06
N PHE A 179 -18.78 -4.46 -13.90
CA PHE A 179 -18.74 -3.99 -15.28
C PHE A 179 -19.96 -4.47 -16.07
N ILE A 180 -20.34 -5.74 -15.97
CA ILE A 180 -21.55 -6.28 -16.61
C ILE A 180 -22.82 -5.58 -16.09
N LYS A 181 -22.95 -5.42 -14.76
CA LYS A 181 -24.13 -4.80 -14.14
C LYS A 181 -24.29 -3.32 -14.53
N LYS A 182 -23.20 -2.54 -14.57
CA LYS A 182 -23.25 -1.11 -14.90
C LYS A 182 -23.35 -0.84 -16.41
N VAL A 183 -22.62 -1.58 -17.25
CA VAL A 183 -22.60 -1.34 -18.70
C VAL A 183 -23.79 -2.01 -19.40
N GLY A 184 -24.52 -2.90 -18.73
CA GLY A 184 -25.76 -3.46 -19.25
C GLY A 184 -25.57 -4.34 -20.49
N ILE A 185 -24.38 -4.89 -20.70
CA ILE A 185 -24.17 -5.92 -21.72
C ILE A 185 -24.80 -7.21 -21.20
N ARG A 186 -26.10 -7.32 -21.45
CA ARG A 186 -26.83 -8.59 -21.48
C ARG A 186 -26.12 -9.44 -22.52
N MET A 187 -25.19 -10.30 -22.09
CA MET A 187 -24.62 -11.31 -22.98
C MET A 187 -25.80 -12.11 -23.52
N MET A 188 -26.10 -11.91 -24.81
CA MET A 188 -26.96 -12.83 -25.54
C MET A 188 -26.27 -14.20 -25.43
N LYS A 189 -27.05 -15.15 -24.91
CA LYS A 189 -26.66 -16.55 -24.75
C LYS A 189 -26.14 -17.15 -26.04
#